data_AF-A0A7V9J4B5-F1
#
_entry.id   AF-A0A7V9J4B5-F1
#
_cell.length_a   1.000
_cell.length_b   1.000
_cell.length_c   1.000
_cell.angle_alpha   90.00
_cell.angle_beta   90.00
_cell.angle_gamma   90.00
#
_symmetry.space_group_name_H-M   'P 1'
#
loop_
_entity.id
_entity.type
_entity.pdbx_description
1 polymer ?
#
loop_
_entity_poly.entity_id
_entity_poly.type
_entity_poly.pdbx_seq_one_letter_code
_entity_poly.pdbx_strand_id
1 'polypeptide(L)'
;MPANTVYVGRPTVWGNPFVVGSELIGGEKLSAAKSIALFRQYASDAFSESDLRACLRGKNLACWCPLDQPCHADVLLEMANSA
;
A
#
# COMPACT_ATOMS: atom_id res chain seq x y z
N MET A 1 -14.21 5.44 11.21
CA MET A 1 -14.00 5.32 9.75
C MET A 1 -15.35 5.30 9.07
N PRO A 2 -15.50 5.89 7.87
CA PRO A 2 -16.74 5.81 7.10
C PRO A 2 -17.15 4.35 6.85
N ALA A 3 -18.43 4.11 6.58
CA ALA A 3 -18.90 2.80 6.17
C ALA A 3 -18.11 2.29 4.95
N ASN A 4 -17.99 0.97 4.82
CA ASN A 4 -17.29 0.30 3.71
C ASN A 4 -15.78 0.60 3.61
N THR A 5 -15.14 1.00 4.72
CA THR A 5 -13.70 1.25 4.80
C THR A 5 -12.93 0.04 5.33
N VAL A 6 -11.87 -0.37 4.63
CA VAL A 6 -10.90 -1.36 5.06
C VAL A 6 -9.64 -0.64 5.55
N TYR A 7 -9.20 -0.94 6.77
CA TYR A 7 -7.93 -0.45 7.27
C TYR A 7 -6.79 -1.29 6.67
N VAL A 8 -5.83 -0.62 6.03
CA VAL A 8 -4.71 -1.25 5.31
C VAL A 8 -3.35 -0.86 5.90
N GLY A 9 -3.31 -0.44 7.17
CA GLY A 9 -2.06 -0.07 7.83
C GLY A 9 -1.14 -1.25 8.10
N ARG A 10 0.06 -0.96 8.63
CA ARG A 10 1.11 -1.96 8.92
C ARG A 10 0.71 -3.20 9.73
N PRO A 11 -0.19 -3.17 10.73
CA PRO A 11 -0.57 -4.39 11.45
C PRO A 11 -1.55 -5.26 10.66
N THR A 12 -1.61 -5.14 9.33
CA THR A 12 -2.48 -5.90 8.43
C THR A 12 -1.67 -6.51 7.30
N VAL A 13 -2.24 -7.52 6.63
CA VAL A 13 -1.62 -8.11 5.44
C VAL A 13 -1.44 -7.08 4.31
N TRP A 14 -2.25 -6.02 4.28
CA TRP A 14 -2.22 -4.96 3.27
C TRP A 14 -1.23 -3.83 3.57
N GLY A 15 -0.54 -3.91 4.71
CA GLY A 15 0.36 -2.87 5.18
C GLY A 15 1.62 -2.76 4.34
N ASN A 16 2.05 -1.53 4.05
CA ASN A 16 3.35 -1.30 3.44
C ASN A 16 4.50 -1.60 4.43
N PRO A 17 5.35 -2.61 4.18
CA PRO A 17 6.46 -2.94 5.07
C PRO A 17 7.64 -1.95 4.96
N PHE A 18 7.70 -1.14 3.91
CA PHE A 18 8.81 -0.23 3.62
C PHE A 18 8.64 1.12 4.33
N VAL A 19 9.37 1.31 5.43
CA VAL A 19 9.25 2.48 6.30
C VAL A 19 10.02 3.67 5.75
N VAL A 20 9.33 4.74 5.34
CA VAL A 20 9.96 6.00 4.93
C VAL A 20 10.93 6.50 6.01
N GLY A 21 12.14 6.87 5.60
CA GLY A 21 13.22 7.30 6.49
C GLY A 21 14.09 6.16 7.03
N SER A 22 13.78 4.89 6.76
CA SER A 22 14.70 3.78 7.05
C SER A 22 15.98 3.90 6.24
N GLU A 23 17.11 3.47 6.78
CA GLU A 23 18.37 3.42 6.04
C GLU A 23 18.41 2.20 5.12
N LEU A 24 18.76 2.45 3.86
CA LEU A 24 19.05 1.42 2.89
C LEU A 24 20.52 1.01 2.95
N ILE A 25 20.83 -0.13 2.33
CA ILE A 25 22.23 -0.53 2.09
C ILE A 25 22.91 0.60 1.32
N GLY A 26 23.98 1.16 1.88
CA GLY A 26 24.68 2.32 1.33
C GLY A 26 24.37 3.66 2.02
N GLY A 27 23.55 3.67 3.08
CA GLY A 27 23.34 4.85 3.94
C GLY A 27 22.32 5.86 3.42
N GLU A 28 21.71 5.62 2.25
CA GLU A 28 20.62 6.44 1.75
C GLU A 28 19.34 6.25 2.59
N LYS A 29 18.61 7.33 2.89
CA LYS A 29 17.30 7.26 3.52
C LYS A 29 16.22 6.91 2.49
N LEU A 30 15.37 5.94 2.81
CA LEU A 30 14.26 5.56 1.97
C LEU A 30 13.26 6.71 1.82
N SER A 31 13.08 7.21 0.60
CA SER A 31 12.08 8.25 0.30
C SER A 31 10.65 7.68 0.23
N ALA A 32 9.65 8.55 0.35
CA ALA A 32 8.24 8.16 0.17
C ALA A 32 8.00 7.53 -1.21
N ALA A 33 8.53 8.15 -2.27
CA ALA A 33 8.41 7.63 -3.64
C ALA A 33 9.04 6.23 -3.79
N LYS A 34 10.24 6.01 -3.23
CA LYS A 34 10.88 4.69 -3.25
C LYS A 34 10.09 3.66 -2.43
N SER A 35 9.55 4.05 -1.26
CA SER A 35 8.70 3.18 -0.44
C SER A 35 7.47 2.69 -1.22
N ILE A 36 6.78 3.58 -1.94
CA ILE A 36 5.62 3.21 -2.77
C ILE A 36 6.01 2.34 -3.98
N ALA A 37 7.13 2.65 -4.64
CA ALA A 37 7.62 1.84 -5.75
C ALA A 37 7.95 0.40 -5.31
N LEU A 38 8.66 0.25 -4.18
CA LEU A 38 8.95 -1.05 -3.57
C LEU A 38 7.66 -1.76 -3.14
N PHE A 39 6.72 -1.01 -2.55
CA PHE A 39 5.44 -1.58 -2.14
C PHE A 39 4.63 -2.11 -3.33
N ARG A 40 4.60 -1.41 -4.47
CA ARG A 40 3.93 -1.91 -5.68
C ARG A 40 4.54 -3.23 -6.13
N GLN A 41 5.85 -3.33 -6.18
CA GLN A 41 6.52 -4.58 -6.56
C GLN A 41 6.17 -5.70 -5.57
N TYR A 42 6.33 -5.43 -4.27
CA TYR A 42 5.97 -6.37 -3.22
C TYR A 42 4.51 -6.82 -3.30
N ALA A 43 3.56 -5.91 -3.51
CA ALA A 43 2.14 -6.22 -3.57
C ALA A 43 1.79 -7.11 -4.76
N SER A 44 2.42 -6.89 -5.92
CA SER A 44 2.26 -7.75 -7.11
C SER A 44 2.78 -9.17 -6.88
N ASP A 45 3.83 -9.33 -6.07
CA ASP A 45 4.40 -10.63 -5.74
C ASP A 45 3.66 -11.32 -4.58
N ALA A 46 3.16 -10.54 -3.62
CA ALA A 46 2.57 -11.04 -2.38
C ALA A 46 1.07 -11.35 -2.49
N PHE A 47 0.34 -10.70 -3.39
CA PHE A 47 -1.11 -10.85 -3.51
C PHE A 47 -1.52 -11.26 -4.91
N SER A 48 -2.39 -12.28 -4.98
CA SER A 48 -3.04 -12.61 -6.23
C SER A 48 -4.06 -11.53 -6.61
N GLU A 49 -4.29 -11.37 -7.90
CA GLU A 49 -5.30 -10.46 -8.41
C GLU A 49 -6.71 -10.82 -7.90
N SER A 50 -7.00 -12.12 -7.76
CA SER A 50 -8.27 -12.59 -7.19
C SER A 50 -8.45 -12.16 -5.73
N ASP A 51 -7.40 -12.21 -4.92
CA ASP A 51 -7.47 -11.82 -3.50
C ASP A 51 -7.69 -10.31 -3.36
N LEU A 52 -6.98 -9.52 -4.17
CA LEU A 52 -7.14 -8.07 -4.20
C LEU A 52 -8.56 -7.69 -4.60
N ARG A 53 -9.11 -8.32 -5.65
CA ARG A 53 -10.48 -8.05 -6.09
C ARG A 53 -11.50 -8.49 -5.05
N ALA A 54 -11.35 -9.68 -4.48
CA ALA A 54 -12.30 -10.22 -3.51
C ALA A 54 -12.34 -9.40 -2.21
N CYS A 55 -11.17 -8.94 -1.74
CA CYS A 55 -11.06 -8.26 -0.45
C CYS A 55 -11.26 -6.73 -0.54
N LEU A 56 -10.78 -6.10 -1.62
CA LEU A 56 -10.61 -4.64 -1.65
C LEU A 56 -11.41 -3.94 -2.76
N ARG A 57 -11.90 -4.65 -3.80
CA ARG A 57 -12.64 -4.00 -4.90
C ARG A 57 -13.91 -3.34 -4.37
N GLY A 58 -14.12 -2.09 -4.76
CA GLY A 58 -15.26 -1.28 -4.32
C GLY A 58 -15.24 -0.91 -2.82
N LYS A 59 -14.12 -1.07 -2.11
CA LYS A 59 -13.93 -0.60 -0.73
C LYS A 59 -13.24 0.76 -0.69
N ASN A 60 -13.53 1.53 0.37
CA ASN A 60 -12.67 2.64 0.76
C ASN A 60 -11.46 2.06 1.51
N LEU A 61 -10.26 2.62 1.32
CA LEU A 61 -9.07 2.17 2.05
C LEU A 61 -8.57 3.27 2.98
N ALA A 62 -8.14 2.89 4.20
CA ALA A 62 -7.56 3.82 5.16
C ALA A 62 -6.13 3.42 5.56
N CYS A 63 -5.20 4.35 5.40
CA CYS A 63 -3.79 4.26 5.76
C CYS A 63 -3.41 5.39 6.76
N TRP A 64 -2.20 5.32 7.32
CA TRP A 64 -1.59 6.42 8.08
C TRP A 64 -0.58 7.23 7.25
N CYS A 65 -0.57 7.05 5.92
CA CYS A 65 0.28 7.86 5.06
C CYS A 65 -0.19 9.33 5.07
N PRO A 66 0.72 10.29 4.88
CA PRO A 66 0.34 11.69 4.67
C PRO A 66 -0.58 11.82 3.45
N LEU A 67 -1.59 12.70 3.53
CA LEU A 67 -2.64 12.83 2.50
C LEU A 67 -2.15 13.45 1.19
N ASP A 68 -1.14 14.33 1.25
CA ASP A 68 -0.60 15.06 0.09
C ASP A 68 0.64 14.38 -0.51
N GLN A 69 0.81 13.09 -0.27
CA GLN A 69 1.94 12.28 -0.72
C GLN A 69 1.42 10.96 -1.28
N PRO A 70 2.19 10.26 -2.13
CA PRO A 70 1.83 8.93 -2.58
C PRO A 70 1.50 7.99 -1.40
N CYS A 71 0.27 7.43 -1.32
CA CYS A 71 -0.09 6.41 -0.34
C CYS A 71 -0.04 5.01 -0.97
N HIS A 72 0.29 4.01 -0.16
CA HIS A 72 0.26 2.61 -0.56
C HIS A 72 -1.17 2.09 -0.78
N ALA A 73 -2.16 2.71 -0.13
CA ALA A 73 -3.58 2.45 -0.37
C ALA A 73 -3.98 2.77 -1.81
N ASP A 74 -3.37 3.78 -2.45
CA ASP A 74 -3.65 4.12 -3.85
C ASP A 74 -3.20 2.98 -4.78
N VAL A 75 -2.05 2.36 -4.49
CA VAL A 75 -1.55 1.19 -5.22
C VAL A 75 -2.52 0.02 -5.09
N LEU A 76 -2.98 -0.28 -3.86
CA LEU A 76 -3.96 -1.35 -3.64
C LEU A 76 -5.30 -1.07 -4.33
N LEU A 77 -5.76 0.19 -4.32
CA LEU A 77 -6.98 0.61 -5.02
C LEU A 77 -6.84 0.41 -6.53
N GLU A 78 -5.72 0.79 -7.12
CA GLU A 78 -5.47 0.59 -8.55
C GLU A 78 -5.49 -0.90 -8.91
N MET A 79 -4.73 -1.72 -8.18
CA MET A 79 -4.62 -3.16 -8.47
C MET A 79 -5.94 -3.92 -8.22
N ALA A 80 -6.74 -3.52 -7.23
CA ALA A 80 -8.04 -4.16 -6.98
C ALA A 80 -9.11 -3.76 -8.01
N ASN A 81 -8.96 -2.60 -8.66
CA ASN A 81 -9.95 -2.06 -9.60
C ASN A 81 -9.55 -2.18 -11.08
N SER A 82 -8.32 -2.61 -11.40
CA SER A 82 -7.92 -2.94 -12.78
C SER A 82 -8.88 -3.97 -13.41
N ALA A 83 -8.96 -3.96 -14.75
CA ALA A 83 -10.00 -4.62 -15.55
C ALA A 83 -9.86 -6.13 -15.56
#